data_AF-X1PNW0-F1
#
_entry.id   AF-X1PNW0-F1
#
_cell.length_a   1.000
_cell.length_b   1.000
_cell.length_c   1.000
_cell.angle_alpha   90.00
_cell.angle_beta   90.00
_cell.angle_gamma   90.00
#
_symmetry.space_group_name_H-M   'P 1'
#
loop_
_entity.id
_entity.type
_entity.pdbx_description
1 polymer ?
#
loop_
_entity_poly.entity_id
_entity_poly.type
_entity_poly.pdbx_seq_one_letter_code
_entity_poly.pdbx_strand_id
1 'polypeptide(L)' 'MDDIDIKEMLSTYDKKNLTIATVCSHSSLQIFNGARKEGFKTLGI' A
#
# COMPACT_ATOMS: atom_id res chain seq x y z
N MET A 1 -4.21 -6.42 22.78
CA MET A 1 -4.13 -5.81 21.45
C MET A 1 -5.29 -6.43 20.71
N ASP A 2 -6.32 -5.64 20.40
CA ASP A 2 -7.52 -6.18 19.78
C ASP A 2 -7.17 -6.76 18.40
N ASP A 3 -7.79 -7.88 18.04
CA ASP A 3 -7.62 -8.47 16.72
C ASP A 3 -8.26 -7.56 15.68
N ILE A 4 -7.46 -7.11 14.72
CA ILE A 4 -7.95 -6.34 13.57
C ILE A 4 -8.49 -7.33 12.55
N ASP A 5 -9.79 -7.26 12.24
CA ASP A 5 -10.35 -7.99 11.09
C ASP A 5 -9.95 -7.29 9.78
N ILE A 6 -8.92 -7.85 9.14
CA ILE A 6 -8.39 -7.34 7.87
C ILE A 6 -9.45 -7.42 6.75
N LYS A 7 -10.34 -8.42 6.76
CA LYS A 7 -11.35 -8.57 5.70
C LYS A 7 -12.41 -7.48 5.80
N GLU A 8 -12.85 -7.18 7.01
CA GLU A 8 -13.79 -6.09 7.26
C GLU A 8 -13.15 -4.75 6.83
N MET A 9 -11.91 -4.49 7.24
CA MET A 9 -11.19 -3.27 6.85
C MET A 9 -11.09 -3.14 5.31
N LEU A 10 -10.63 -4.18 4.63
CA LEU A 10 -10.46 -4.18 3.16
C LEU A 10 -11.79 -4.07 2.41
N SER A 11 -12.93 -4.42 3.03
CA SER A 11 -14.25 -4.27 2.41
C SER A 11 -14.62 -2.82 2.15
N THR A 12 -14.04 -1.88 2.90
CA THR A 12 -14.32 -0.44 2.83
C THR A 12 -13.45 0.31 1.81
N TYR A 13 -12.44 -0.35 1.22
CA TYR A 13 -11.45 0.31 0.37
C TYR A 13 -12.00 0.57 -1.05
N ASP A 14 -11.68 1.74 -1.61
CA ASP A 14 -11.84 1.98 -3.05
C ASP A 14 -10.78 1.22 -3.85
N LYS A 15 -11.17 0.05 -4.35
CA LYS A 15 -10.30 -0.86 -5.12
C LYS A 15 -9.81 -0.27 -6.43
N LYS A 16 -10.42 0.80 -6.95
CA LYS A 16 -9.99 1.48 -8.17
C LYS A 16 -8.93 2.56 -7.90
N ASN A 17 -8.64 2.88 -6.64
CA ASN A 17 -7.75 3.97 -6.25
C ASN A 17 -6.82 3.57 -5.10
N LEU A 18 -6.16 2.42 -5.24
CA LEU A 18 -5.22 1.91 -4.24
C LEU A 18 -3.86 2.62 -4.32
N THR A 19 -3.22 2.78 -3.16
CA THR A 19 -1.89 3.37 -3.01
C THR A 19 -0.97 2.39 -2.27
N ILE A 20 0.23 2.16 -2.79
CA ILE A 20 1.25 1.34 -2.11
C ILE A 20 2.02 2.24 -1.14
N ALA A 21 1.93 1.94 0.15
CA ALA A 21 2.67 2.62 1.19
C ALA A 21 3.78 1.72 1.76
N THR A 22 4.94 2.28 2.04
CA THR A 22 6.01 1.59 2.78
C THR A 22 6.81 2.58 3.61
N VAL A 23 7.40 2.09 4.70
CA VAL A 23 8.39 2.83 5.48
C VAL A 23 9.62 3.04 4.60
N CYS A 24 10.05 4.28 4.38
CA CYS A 24 11.13 4.62 3.46
C CYS A 24 12.51 4.13 3.95
N SER A 25 12.79 2.86 3.71
CA SER A 25 14.01 2.15 4.12
C SER A 25 14.70 1.50 2.91
N HIS A 26 15.53 0.50 3.14
CA HIS A 26 16.48 -0.04 2.16
C HIS A 26 15.85 -0.58 0.86
N SER A 27 14.65 -1.17 0.93
CA SER A 27 13.95 -1.77 -0.23
C SER A 27 12.87 -0.88 -0.83
N SER A 28 12.56 0.27 -0.22
CA SER A 28 11.37 1.06 -0.56
C SER A 28 11.42 1.68 -1.95
N LEU A 29 12.63 2.00 -2.44
CA LEU A 29 12.83 2.49 -3.81
C LEU A 29 12.46 1.43 -4.85
N GLN A 30 12.81 0.16 -4.61
CA GLN A 30 12.49 -0.94 -5.52
C GLN A 30 10.98 -1.21 -5.53
N ILE A 31 10.35 -1.17 -4.36
CA ILE A 31 8.89 -1.33 -4.20
C ILE A 31 8.15 -0.21 -4.93
N PHE A 32 8.52 1.06 -4.72
CA PHE A 32 7.90 2.19 -5.40
C PHE A 32 8.13 2.19 -6.90
N ASN A 33 9.32 1.77 -7.35
CA ASN A 33 9.59 1.64 -8.78
C ASN A 33 8.68 0.60 -9.44
N GLY A 34 8.47 -0.56 -8.80
CA GLY A 34 7.51 -1.57 -9.28
C GLY A 34 6.07 -1.04 -9.28
N ALA A 35 5.63 -0.48 -8.16
CA ALA A 35 4.27 0.05 -8.02
C ALA A 35 3.92 1.11 -9.08
N ARG A 36 4.85 2.04 -9.37
CA ARG A 36 4.65 3.08 -10.39
C ARG A 36 4.56 2.52 -11.80
N LYS A 37 5.35 1.49 -12.13
CA LYS A 37 5.29 0.82 -13.44
C LYS A 37 3.94 0.14 -13.68
N GLU A 38 3.35 -0.39 -12.62
CA GLU A 38 2.00 -0.99 -12.63
C GLU A 38 0.86 0.06 -12.47
N GLY A 39 1.19 1.36 -12.46
CA GLY A 39 0.20 2.44 -12.40
C GLY A 39 -0.36 2.75 -11.01
N PHE A 40 0.19 2.18 -9.93
CA PHE A 40 -0.21 2.50 -8.57
C PHE A 40 0.41 3.82 -8.09
N LYS A 41 -0.34 4.54 -7.25
CA LYS A 41 0.17 5.65 -6.46
C LYS A 41 1.08 5.11 -5.35
N THR A 42 2.04 5.91 -4.89
CA THR A 42 3.01 5.53 -3.85
C THR A 42 3.04 6.54 -2.71
N LEU A 43 3.08 6.09 -1.46
CA LEU A 43 3.21 6.91 -0.26
C LEU A 43 4.39 6.45 0.62
N GLY A 44 5.33 7.34 0.90
CA GLY A 44 6.43 7.07 1.84
C GLY A 44 6.06 7.45 3.27
N ILE A 45 6.38 6.58 4.22
CA ILE A 45 6.27 6.82 5.67
C ILE A 45 7.67 6.93 6.26
#